data_AF-A0AA89ANM4-F1
#
_entry.id   AF-A0AA89ANM4-F1
#
_cell.length_a   1.000
_cell.length_b   1.000
_cell.length_c   1.000
_cell.angle_alpha   90.00
_cell.angle_beta   90.00
_cell.angle_gamma   90.00
#
_symmetry.space_group_name_H-M   'P 1'
#
loop_
_entity.id
_entity.type
_entity.pdbx_description
1 polymer ?
#
loop_
_entity_poly.entity_id
_entity_poly.type
_entity_poly.pdbx_seq_one_letter_code
_entity_poly.pdbx_strand_id
1 'polypeptide(L)'
;MRQEDGVKGLNSEAEMVSKYMSLLASEDREFLFSPTGSQVRISDLQGKVLGIYFSANWYPPCQSFTPLLVDVYEQIKRTCSNFEIVFVSSDEDLDAFNKYHACMPWPAIPFPDLESKKALNRRFEVEGIPCLIILQPNSNEDDTVLHDGVELVYRYGVPVGSLMGKTIGLYFSAQWCLPGVKFTPKLISIYRKIKEMLKQDGTIEDFEIILVSSDHDQVEFDSYFSTMPWLALPFGDPAIKYLTKYFDVRGIPSLVILGPDGKTVTEQGRNLINLYQQNAYPFTKARVELLEKQMDEEAKNFPASEFHSGHRHELTLVSRESGGGPFICCDCDEQGAGWAYQCIQCGYEVHPKCVRAVNRGPMIDM
;
A
#
# COMPACT_ATOMS: atom_id res chain seq x y z
N MET A 1 -48.90 34.34 -32.22
CA MET A 1 -47.92 33.25 -32.07
C MET A 1 -47.01 33.64 -30.93
N ARG A 2 -46.93 32.77 -29.92
CA ARG A 2 -46.28 33.01 -28.62
C ARG A 2 -44.76 32.89 -28.74
N GLN A 3 -44.07 33.81 -28.07
CA GLN A 3 -42.74 33.59 -27.49
C GLN A 3 -42.95 32.90 -26.13
N GLU A 4 -42.24 31.82 -25.87
CA GLU A 4 -41.94 31.29 -24.54
C GLU A 4 -40.79 30.29 -24.68
N ASP A 5 -39.55 30.78 -24.55
CA ASP A 5 -38.34 29.97 -24.34
C ASP A 5 -37.34 30.85 -23.57
N GLY A 6 -37.30 30.75 -22.24
CA GLY A 6 -36.38 31.59 -21.45
C GLY A 6 -36.42 31.53 -19.92
N VAL A 7 -36.97 30.49 -19.27
CA VAL A 7 -37.13 30.50 -17.79
C VAL A 7 -36.56 29.26 -17.06
N LYS A 8 -36.02 28.25 -17.75
CA LYS A 8 -35.59 26.99 -17.09
C LYS A 8 -34.16 26.95 -16.51
N GLY A 9 -33.32 27.98 -16.69
CA GLY A 9 -31.89 27.92 -16.30
C GLY A 9 -31.51 28.60 -14.99
N LEU A 10 -32.25 29.62 -14.53
CA LEU A 10 -31.83 30.47 -13.40
C LEU A 10 -32.26 29.93 -12.02
N ASN A 11 -33.31 29.10 -11.95
CA ASN A 11 -33.82 28.57 -10.67
C ASN A 11 -32.95 27.45 -10.08
N SER A 12 -32.37 26.58 -10.92
CA SER A 12 -31.61 25.41 -10.45
C SER A 12 -30.25 25.77 -9.83
N GLU A 13 -29.61 26.82 -10.33
CA GLU A 13 -28.31 27.27 -9.84
C GLU A 13 -28.45 27.94 -8.46
N ALA A 14 -29.48 28.77 -8.27
CA ALA A 14 -29.78 29.39 -6.97
C ALA A 14 -30.23 28.38 -5.90
N GLU A 15 -31.04 27.39 -6.27
CA GLU A 15 -31.48 26.29 -5.38
C GLU A 15 -30.31 25.44 -4.89
N MET A 16 -29.35 25.14 -5.77
CA MET A 16 -28.15 24.38 -5.38
C MET A 16 -27.19 25.19 -4.50
N VAL A 17 -27.04 26.51 -4.75
CA VAL A 17 -26.19 27.39 -3.90
C VAL A 17 -26.75 27.35 -2.48
N SER A 18 -28.08 27.32 -2.35
CA SER A 18 -28.76 27.18 -1.07
C SER A 18 -28.50 25.84 -0.37
N LYS A 19 -28.21 24.75 -1.09
CA LYS A 19 -28.04 23.40 -0.50
C LYS A 19 -26.70 23.26 0.24
N TYR A 20 -25.58 23.53 -0.43
CA TYR A 20 -24.28 23.45 0.25
C TYR A 20 -24.08 24.55 1.27
N MET A 21 -24.66 25.73 1.05
CA MET A 21 -24.69 26.78 2.07
C MET A 21 -25.49 26.34 3.30
N SER A 22 -26.69 25.79 3.15
CA SER A 22 -27.47 25.32 4.31
C SER A 22 -26.83 24.14 5.04
N LEU A 23 -26.00 23.35 4.36
CA LEU A 23 -25.32 22.19 4.94
C LEU A 23 -24.00 22.53 5.62
N LEU A 24 -23.18 23.38 4.98
CA LEU A 24 -21.79 23.62 5.36
C LEU A 24 -21.53 25.00 5.93
N ALA A 25 -22.45 25.97 5.82
CA ALA A 25 -22.28 27.29 6.39
C ALA A 25 -22.81 27.33 7.83
N SER A 26 -22.39 28.33 8.60
CA SER A 26 -23.03 28.72 9.86
C SER A 26 -23.44 30.20 9.78
N GLU A 27 -24.16 30.71 10.78
CA GLU A 27 -24.64 32.11 10.80
C GLU A 27 -23.53 33.13 10.50
N ASP A 28 -22.29 32.84 10.92
CA ASP A 28 -21.13 33.73 10.78
C ASP A 28 -20.03 33.20 9.84
N ARG A 29 -20.25 32.08 9.13
CA ARG A 29 -19.21 31.43 8.31
C ARG A 29 -19.73 30.90 6.98
N GLU A 30 -19.15 31.41 5.90
CA GLU A 30 -19.41 30.97 4.51
C GLU A 30 -18.19 30.33 3.82
N PHE A 31 -17.17 29.95 4.59
CA PHE A 31 -15.91 29.40 4.06
C PHE A 31 -15.47 28.13 4.79
N LEU A 32 -14.58 27.38 4.14
CA LEU A 32 -13.82 26.24 4.65
C LEU A 32 -12.33 26.58 4.67
N PHE A 33 -11.50 25.75 5.30
CA PHE A 33 -10.05 25.88 5.21
C PHE A 33 -9.44 24.79 4.35
N SER A 34 -8.63 25.20 3.36
CA SER A 34 -7.73 24.30 2.65
C SER A 34 -6.63 23.76 3.58
N PRO A 35 -5.91 22.71 3.18
CA PRO A 35 -4.80 22.14 3.96
C PRO A 35 -3.67 23.15 4.25
N THR A 36 -3.54 24.20 3.43
CA THR A 36 -2.56 25.28 3.61
C THR A 36 -3.05 26.41 4.50
N GLY A 37 -4.28 26.30 5.05
CA GLY A 37 -4.93 27.34 5.86
C GLY A 37 -5.58 28.47 5.05
N SER A 38 -5.58 28.40 3.72
CA SER A 38 -6.29 29.38 2.88
C SER A 38 -7.80 29.13 2.92
N GLN A 39 -8.60 30.20 2.91
CA GLN A 39 -10.06 30.12 2.87
C GLN A 39 -10.56 29.66 1.49
N VAL A 40 -11.51 28.73 1.50
CA VAL A 40 -12.24 28.25 0.31
C VAL A 40 -13.70 28.60 0.50
N ARG A 41 -14.33 29.36 -0.40
CA ARG A 41 -15.74 29.74 -0.22
C ARG A 41 -16.63 28.54 -0.51
N ILE A 42 -17.70 28.38 0.27
CA ILE A 42 -18.65 27.29 0.08
C ILE A 42 -19.34 27.40 -1.29
N SER A 43 -19.55 28.62 -1.79
CA SER A 43 -20.07 28.87 -3.13
C SER A 43 -19.17 28.34 -4.25
N ASP A 44 -17.87 28.16 -4.03
CA ASP A 44 -16.95 27.56 -5.01
C ASP A 44 -17.13 26.04 -5.13
N LEU A 45 -17.91 25.41 -4.23
CA LEU A 45 -18.27 23.99 -4.28
C LEU A 45 -19.51 23.71 -5.13
N GLN A 46 -20.16 24.77 -5.58
CA GLN A 46 -21.44 24.71 -6.26
C GLN A 46 -21.40 23.87 -7.54
N GLY A 47 -22.42 23.02 -7.72
CA GLY A 47 -22.56 22.15 -8.91
C GLY A 47 -21.58 20.96 -8.96
N LYS A 48 -20.70 20.82 -7.97
CA LYS A 48 -19.80 19.65 -7.85
C LYS A 48 -20.52 18.50 -7.14
N VAL A 49 -20.14 17.27 -7.45
CA VAL A 49 -20.40 16.14 -6.56
C VAL A 49 -19.55 16.33 -5.31
N LEU A 50 -20.15 16.21 -4.13
CA LEU A 50 -19.50 16.54 -2.87
C LEU A 50 -19.38 15.31 -1.98
N GLY A 51 -18.15 14.96 -1.58
CA GLY A 51 -17.88 13.95 -0.56
C GLY A 51 -17.75 14.59 0.82
N ILE A 52 -18.59 14.25 1.79
CA ILE A 52 -18.40 14.63 3.19
C ILE A 52 -17.66 13.50 3.89
N TYR A 53 -16.41 13.75 4.27
CA TYR A 53 -15.52 12.73 4.83
C TYR A 53 -15.35 12.93 6.34
N PHE A 54 -15.89 12.01 7.13
CA PHE A 54 -15.76 11.96 8.58
C PHE A 54 -14.61 11.03 8.96
N SER A 55 -13.61 11.57 9.66
CA SER A 55 -12.40 10.82 9.99
C SER A 55 -11.66 11.41 11.20
N ALA A 56 -10.70 10.67 11.75
CA ALA A 56 -9.82 11.15 12.81
C ALA A 56 -8.42 10.54 12.73
N ASN A 57 -7.43 11.31 13.17
CA ASN A 57 -6.03 10.92 13.23
C ASN A 57 -5.79 9.79 14.23
N TRP A 58 -6.54 9.73 15.33
CA TRP A 58 -6.32 8.77 16.40
C TRP A 58 -6.81 7.34 16.07
N TYR A 59 -7.59 7.16 15.00
CA TYR A 59 -8.22 5.87 14.68
C TYR A 59 -7.49 5.13 13.55
N PRO A 60 -6.93 3.92 13.79
CA PRO A 60 -6.12 3.21 12.77
C PRO A 60 -6.84 2.88 11.45
N PRO A 61 -8.13 2.48 11.44
CA PRO A 61 -8.87 2.32 10.17
C PRO A 61 -8.96 3.61 9.36
N CYS A 62 -9.07 4.77 10.01
CA CYS A 62 -9.03 6.07 9.33
C CYS A 62 -7.65 6.34 8.70
N GLN A 63 -6.57 6.08 9.44
CA GLN A 63 -5.20 6.22 8.91
C GLN A 63 -4.93 5.32 7.71
N SER A 64 -5.56 4.15 7.66
CA SER A 64 -5.42 3.20 6.54
C SER A 64 -6.25 3.61 5.32
N PHE A 65 -7.45 4.16 5.54
CA PHE A 65 -8.37 4.55 4.47
C PHE A 65 -7.99 5.87 3.78
N THR A 66 -7.48 6.87 4.53
CA THR A 66 -7.21 8.20 3.96
C THR A 66 -6.26 8.18 2.75
N PRO A 67 -5.12 7.46 2.78
CA PRO A 67 -4.24 7.41 1.61
C PRO A 67 -4.94 6.87 0.36
N LEU A 68 -5.79 5.84 0.51
CA LEU A 68 -6.59 5.29 -0.59
C LEU A 68 -7.56 6.34 -1.16
N LEU A 69 -8.23 7.08 -0.28
CA LEU A 69 -9.13 8.16 -0.69
C LEU A 69 -8.40 9.30 -1.39
N VAL A 70 -7.18 9.65 -0.95
CA VAL A 70 -6.32 10.65 -1.61
C VAL A 70 -6.01 10.23 -3.05
N ASP A 71 -5.58 8.99 -3.26
CA ASP A 71 -5.26 8.47 -4.59
C ASP A 71 -6.48 8.51 -5.53
N VAL A 72 -7.63 8.04 -5.03
CA VAL A 72 -8.90 8.07 -5.78
C VAL A 72 -9.31 9.52 -6.08
N TYR A 73 -9.21 10.42 -5.10
CA TYR A 73 -9.54 11.84 -5.27
C TYR A 73 -8.68 12.46 -6.37
N GLU A 74 -7.35 12.33 -6.30
CA GLU A 74 -6.46 12.93 -7.31
C GLU A 74 -6.76 12.40 -8.72
N GLN A 75 -7.08 11.12 -8.84
CA GLN A 75 -7.46 10.54 -10.12
C GLN A 75 -8.79 11.09 -10.65
N ILE A 76 -9.80 11.23 -9.78
CA ILE A 76 -11.05 11.88 -10.16
C ILE A 76 -10.74 13.31 -10.62
N LYS A 77 -9.94 14.09 -9.88
CA LYS A 77 -9.59 15.48 -10.28
C LYS A 77 -8.88 15.56 -11.63
N ARG A 78 -8.10 14.55 -12.03
CA ARG A 78 -7.45 14.48 -13.36
C ARG A 78 -8.43 14.23 -14.51
N THR A 79 -9.55 13.55 -14.24
CA THR A 79 -10.52 13.12 -15.26
C THR A 79 -11.82 13.93 -15.25
N CYS A 80 -12.17 14.50 -14.10
CA CYS A 80 -13.38 15.26 -13.84
C CYS A 80 -13.12 16.33 -12.76
N SER A 81 -13.32 17.60 -13.09
CA SER A 81 -13.17 18.71 -12.13
C SER A 81 -14.35 18.89 -11.17
N ASN A 82 -15.48 18.21 -11.45
CA ASN A 82 -16.75 18.40 -10.74
C ASN A 82 -16.89 17.47 -9.53
N PHE A 83 -15.79 17.20 -8.83
CA PHE A 83 -15.78 16.48 -7.56
C PHE A 83 -14.95 17.24 -6.53
N GLU A 84 -15.45 17.30 -5.30
CA GLU A 84 -14.72 17.85 -4.16
C GLU A 84 -15.02 17.07 -2.88
N ILE A 85 -14.06 17.03 -1.96
CA ILE A 85 -14.26 16.44 -0.63
C ILE A 85 -14.25 17.56 0.42
N VAL A 86 -15.02 17.41 1.49
CA VAL A 86 -14.96 18.27 2.67
C VAL A 86 -14.71 17.39 3.88
N PHE A 87 -13.59 17.65 4.56
CA PHE A 87 -13.21 16.93 5.76
C PHE A 87 -13.95 17.45 6.99
N VAL A 88 -14.52 16.52 7.75
CA VAL A 88 -15.16 16.73 9.04
C VAL A 88 -14.38 15.93 10.09
N SER A 89 -13.54 16.64 10.85
CA SER A 89 -12.66 16.01 11.83
C SER A 89 -13.38 15.61 13.12
N SER A 90 -13.09 14.40 13.57
CA SER A 90 -13.41 13.89 14.92
C SER A 90 -12.18 13.88 15.85
N ASP A 91 -11.14 14.66 15.53
CA ASP A 91 -9.97 14.85 16.40
C ASP A 91 -10.32 15.73 17.61
N GLU A 92 -9.67 15.46 18.74
CA GLU A 92 -9.94 16.14 20.01
C GLU A 92 -9.17 17.46 20.16
N ASP A 93 -8.06 17.61 19.45
CA ASP A 93 -7.18 18.77 19.53
C ASP A 93 -6.73 19.28 18.15
N LEU A 94 -6.31 20.54 18.12
CA LEU A 94 -5.95 21.25 16.91
C LEU A 94 -4.67 20.71 16.24
N ASP A 95 -3.73 20.18 17.02
CA ASP A 95 -2.46 19.67 16.49
C ASP A 95 -2.66 18.35 15.77
N ALA A 96 -3.45 17.43 16.35
CA ALA A 96 -3.88 16.20 15.71
C ALA A 96 -4.64 16.48 14.40
N PHE A 97 -5.58 17.42 14.44
CA PHE A 97 -6.30 17.89 13.26
C PHE A 97 -5.36 18.41 12.16
N ASN A 98 -4.49 19.36 12.48
CA ASN A 98 -3.59 19.99 11.51
C ASN A 98 -2.63 18.97 10.88
N LYS A 99 -2.04 18.10 11.71
CA LYS A 99 -1.12 17.06 11.24
C LYS A 99 -1.79 16.11 10.25
N TYR A 100 -3.04 15.74 10.52
CA TYR A 100 -3.77 14.79 9.69
C TYR A 100 -4.35 15.42 8.44
N HIS A 101 -4.91 16.63 8.55
CA HIS A 101 -5.43 17.40 7.42
C HIS A 101 -4.32 17.78 6.42
N ALA A 102 -3.08 18.00 6.88
CA ALA A 102 -1.93 18.26 6.02
C ALA A 102 -1.63 17.11 5.03
N CYS A 103 -2.08 15.89 5.31
CA CYS A 103 -1.95 14.73 4.42
C CYS A 103 -3.07 14.63 3.38
N MET A 104 -4.06 15.53 3.42
CA MET A 104 -5.25 15.51 2.55
C MET A 104 -5.22 16.70 1.59
N PRO A 105 -5.66 16.55 0.32
CA PRO A 105 -5.67 17.64 -0.66
C PRO A 105 -6.94 18.52 -0.63
N TRP A 106 -7.94 18.18 0.18
CA TRP A 106 -9.27 18.80 0.18
C TRP A 106 -9.51 19.72 1.38
N PRO A 107 -10.47 20.67 1.30
CA PRO A 107 -10.80 21.56 2.41
C PRO A 107 -11.49 20.86 3.60
N ALA A 108 -11.51 21.53 4.74
CA ALA A 108 -12.11 21.05 5.98
C ALA A 108 -13.05 22.10 6.62
N ILE A 109 -14.04 21.62 7.36
CA ILE A 109 -14.78 22.45 8.32
C ILE A 109 -13.78 22.95 9.37
N PRO A 110 -13.77 24.26 9.70
CA PRO A 110 -12.84 24.78 10.69
C PRO A 110 -12.90 24.00 12.00
N PHE A 111 -11.73 23.67 12.57
CA PHE A 111 -11.64 22.87 13.79
C PHE A 111 -12.52 23.39 14.95
N PRO A 112 -12.61 24.72 15.23
CA PRO A 112 -13.46 25.26 16.30
C PRO A 112 -14.97 25.18 16.03
N ASP A 113 -15.40 24.92 14.80
CA ASP A 113 -16.82 24.90 14.42
C ASP A 113 -17.47 23.57 14.82
N LEU A 114 -17.58 23.34 16.12
CA LEU A 114 -18.14 22.11 16.69
C LEU A 114 -19.62 21.95 16.35
N GLU A 115 -20.38 23.03 16.22
CA GLU A 115 -21.81 22.97 15.94
C GLU A 115 -22.09 22.51 14.51
N SER A 116 -21.36 23.01 13.50
CA SER A 116 -21.48 22.50 12.13
C SER A 116 -21.08 21.02 12.05
N LYS A 117 -19.99 20.62 12.73
CA LYS A 117 -19.55 19.21 12.78
C LYS A 117 -20.62 18.31 13.43
N LYS A 118 -21.25 18.73 14.53
CA LYS A 118 -22.36 17.99 15.17
C LYS A 118 -23.61 17.94 14.30
N ALA A 119 -23.95 19.05 13.63
CA ALA A 119 -25.09 19.11 12.73
C ALA A 119 -24.93 18.13 11.56
N LEU A 120 -23.74 18.08 10.95
CA LEU A 120 -23.40 17.12 9.90
C LEU A 120 -23.48 15.66 10.38
N ASN A 121 -22.88 15.35 11.54
CA ASN A 121 -22.96 14.00 12.12
C ASN A 121 -24.42 13.56 12.35
N ARG A 122 -25.27 14.44 12.89
CA ARG A 122 -26.69 14.15 13.10
C ARG A 122 -27.47 14.02 11.79
N ARG A 123 -27.22 14.89 10.81
CA ARG A 123 -27.94 14.93 9.54
C ARG A 123 -27.75 13.67 8.70
N PHE A 124 -26.55 13.08 8.77
CA PHE A 124 -26.19 11.88 8.03
C PHE A 124 -26.14 10.61 8.87
N GLU A 125 -26.59 10.69 10.13
CA GLU A 125 -26.66 9.55 11.05
C GLU A 125 -25.32 8.79 11.12
N VAL A 126 -24.22 9.52 11.27
CA VAL A 126 -22.87 8.95 11.26
C VAL A 126 -22.66 8.16 12.56
N GLU A 127 -22.67 6.83 12.46
CA GLU A 127 -22.47 5.92 13.60
C GLU A 127 -21.00 5.60 13.88
N GLY A 128 -20.11 5.79 12.89
CA GLY A 128 -18.70 5.45 12.99
C GLY A 128 -17.84 6.13 11.93
N ILE A 129 -16.52 6.03 12.10
CA ILE A 129 -15.50 6.54 11.19
C ILE A 129 -14.54 5.40 10.79
N PRO A 130 -13.92 5.42 9.59
CA PRO A 130 -14.11 6.40 8.53
C PRO A 130 -15.51 6.30 7.92
N CYS A 131 -16.12 7.44 7.59
CA CYS A 131 -17.40 7.50 6.88
C CYS A 131 -17.27 8.53 5.74
N LEU A 132 -17.77 8.19 4.55
CA LEU A 132 -17.73 9.04 3.37
C LEU A 132 -19.12 9.08 2.75
N ILE A 133 -19.75 10.25 2.82
CA ILE A 133 -21.08 10.49 2.26
C ILE A 133 -20.92 11.19 0.91
N ILE A 134 -21.51 10.66 -0.17
CA ILE A 134 -21.46 11.31 -1.49
C ILE A 134 -22.80 11.98 -1.78
N LEU A 135 -22.74 13.29 -2.06
CA LEU A 135 -23.88 14.13 -2.39
C LEU A 135 -23.86 14.50 -3.87
N GLN A 136 -24.91 14.13 -4.60
CA GLN A 136 -25.09 14.57 -5.98
C GLN A 136 -25.55 16.05 -6.03
N PRO A 137 -25.11 16.82 -7.04
CA PRO A 137 -25.43 18.23 -7.15
C PRO A 137 -26.93 18.49 -7.46
N ASN A 138 -27.61 17.59 -8.20
CA ASN A 138 -28.86 17.93 -8.89
C ASN A 138 -30.14 17.23 -8.40
N SER A 139 -30.31 16.93 -7.11
CA SER A 139 -31.65 16.52 -6.67
C SER A 139 -32.01 16.94 -5.25
N ASN A 140 -33.30 17.21 -5.10
CA ASN A 140 -34.00 17.63 -3.90
C ASN A 140 -34.59 16.43 -3.11
N GLU A 141 -34.29 15.19 -3.51
CA GLU A 141 -34.79 13.97 -2.85
C GLU A 141 -33.66 13.21 -2.11
N ASP A 142 -34.01 12.55 -0.99
CA ASP A 142 -33.09 11.76 -0.15
C ASP A 142 -32.42 10.60 -0.93
N ASP A 143 -32.95 10.18 -2.09
CA ASP A 143 -32.36 9.18 -3.01
C ASP A 143 -31.03 9.61 -3.67
N THR A 144 -30.45 10.75 -3.29
CA THR A 144 -29.19 11.29 -3.84
C THR A 144 -28.03 11.42 -2.87
N VAL A 145 -28.19 10.86 -1.68
CA VAL A 145 -27.13 10.74 -0.68
C VAL A 145 -26.66 9.28 -0.66
N LEU A 146 -25.43 9.04 -1.08
CA LEU A 146 -24.81 7.71 -0.95
C LEU A 146 -24.05 7.66 0.37
N HIS A 147 -24.51 6.82 1.30
CA HIS A 147 -23.88 6.65 2.61
C HIS A 147 -22.66 5.70 2.57
N ASP A 148 -22.59 4.86 1.55
CA ASP A 148 -21.59 3.79 1.43
C ASP A 148 -20.33 4.23 0.67
N GLY A 149 -19.91 5.50 0.77
CA GLY A 149 -18.76 6.01 0.01
C GLY A 149 -17.44 5.29 0.33
N VAL A 150 -17.25 4.86 1.58
CA VAL A 150 -16.09 4.06 2.00
C VAL A 150 -16.11 2.69 1.33
N GLU A 151 -17.26 2.02 1.36
CA GLU A 151 -17.48 0.74 0.65
C GLU A 151 -17.24 0.90 -0.85
N LEU A 152 -17.70 1.99 -1.48
CA LEU A 152 -17.45 2.25 -2.90
C LEU A 152 -15.96 2.41 -3.20
N VAL A 153 -15.22 3.15 -2.37
CA VAL A 153 -13.77 3.31 -2.53
C VAL A 153 -13.06 1.98 -2.33
N TYR A 154 -13.45 1.15 -1.36
CA TYR A 154 -12.87 -0.19 -1.21
C TYR A 154 -13.26 -1.14 -2.34
N ARG A 155 -14.51 -1.10 -2.79
CA ARG A 155 -15.06 -2.00 -3.81
C ARG A 155 -14.51 -1.70 -5.20
N TYR A 156 -14.40 -0.43 -5.56
CA TYR A 156 -13.89 -0.01 -6.86
C TYR A 156 -12.40 0.33 -6.84
N GLY A 157 -11.83 0.52 -5.65
CA GLY A 157 -10.39 0.56 -5.39
C GLY A 157 -9.64 1.62 -6.18
N VAL A 158 -8.33 1.38 -6.30
CA VAL A 158 -7.47 2.08 -7.24
C VAL A 158 -7.63 1.41 -8.62
N PRO A 159 -8.05 2.14 -9.67
CA PRO A 159 -8.16 1.59 -11.02
C PRO A 159 -6.85 0.98 -11.50
N VAL A 160 -6.90 -0.24 -12.03
CA VAL A 160 -5.73 -0.97 -12.57
C VAL A 160 -4.93 -0.14 -13.58
N GLY A 161 -5.57 0.78 -14.30
CA GLY A 161 -4.91 1.70 -15.22
C GLY A 161 -3.83 2.57 -14.57
N SER A 162 -3.93 2.90 -13.27
CA SER A 162 -2.89 3.66 -12.56
C SER A 162 -1.60 2.85 -12.33
N LEU A 163 -1.67 1.53 -12.49
CA LEU A 163 -0.53 0.62 -12.38
C LEU A 163 0.20 0.42 -13.70
N MET A 164 -0.34 0.93 -14.82
CA MET A 164 0.30 0.81 -16.12
C MET A 164 1.64 1.54 -16.14
N GLY A 165 2.67 0.86 -16.67
CA GLY A 165 4.03 1.40 -16.72
C GLY A 165 4.80 1.30 -15.41
N LYS A 166 4.21 0.75 -14.34
CA LYS A 166 4.91 0.48 -13.09
C LYS A 166 5.48 -0.95 -13.07
N THR A 167 6.57 -1.14 -12.33
CA THR A 167 6.99 -2.48 -11.93
C THR A 167 6.09 -2.95 -10.79
N ILE A 168 5.47 -4.12 -10.93
CA ILE A 168 4.47 -4.63 -9.97
C ILE A 168 4.97 -5.91 -9.29
N GLY A 169 4.96 -5.94 -7.96
CA GLY A 169 5.14 -7.15 -7.17
C GLY A 169 3.80 -7.77 -6.76
N LEU A 170 3.43 -8.91 -7.32
CA LEU A 170 2.30 -9.71 -6.82
C LEU A 170 2.76 -10.54 -5.62
N TYR A 171 2.35 -10.13 -4.43
CA TYR A 171 2.75 -10.75 -3.16
C TYR A 171 1.66 -11.72 -2.68
N PHE A 172 1.93 -13.02 -2.82
CA PHE A 172 1.04 -14.07 -2.36
C PHE A 172 1.38 -14.41 -0.91
N SER A 173 0.49 -14.10 0.03
CA SER A 173 0.70 -14.33 1.46
C SER A 173 -0.62 -14.37 2.24
N ALA A 174 -0.55 -14.71 3.52
CA ALA A 174 -1.67 -14.73 4.45
C ALA A 174 -1.21 -14.55 5.92
N GLN A 175 -2.12 -14.13 6.80
CA GLN A 175 -1.89 -13.97 8.23
C GLN A 175 -1.50 -15.29 8.91
N TRP A 176 -2.18 -16.38 8.55
CA TRP A 176 -1.92 -17.71 9.11
C TRP A 176 -0.56 -18.28 8.65
N CYS A 177 0.09 -17.67 7.64
CA CYS A 177 1.38 -18.11 7.13
C CYS A 177 2.53 -17.52 7.96
N LEU A 178 3.05 -18.28 8.93
CA LEU A 178 4.16 -17.82 9.77
C LEU A 178 5.40 -17.36 8.96
N PRO A 179 5.88 -18.08 7.92
CA PRO A 179 6.96 -17.57 7.08
C PRO A 179 6.59 -16.25 6.36
N GLY A 180 5.32 -16.06 5.98
CA GLY A 180 4.78 -14.84 5.39
C GLY A 180 4.81 -13.67 6.36
N VAL A 181 4.32 -13.89 7.58
CA VAL A 181 4.36 -12.91 8.67
C VAL A 181 5.79 -12.50 9.02
N LYS A 182 6.76 -13.43 8.99
CA LYS A 182 8.19 -13.11 9.18
C LYS A 182 8.78 -12.30 8.01
N PHE A 183 8.38 -12.61 6.78
CA PHE A 183 8.90 -11.95 5.58
C PHE A 183 8.33 -10.54 5.37
N THR A 184 7.06 -10.30 5.73
CA THR A 184 6.37 -9.02 5.48
C THR A 184 7.12 -7.79 6.01
N PRO A 185 7.59 -7.72 7.28
CA PRO A 185 8.32 -6.55 7.77
C PRO A 185 9.58 -6.21 6.96
N LYS A 186 10.26 -7.25 6.46
CA LYS A 186 11.45 -7.10 5.59
C LYS A 186 11.05 -6.55 4.21
N LEU A 187 10.01 -7.11 3.61
CA LEU A 187 9.48 -6.62 2.34
C LEU A 187 9.02 -5.16 2.44
N ILE A 188 8.35 -4.78 3.54
CA ILE A 188 7.96 -3.40 3.85
C ILE A 188 9.18 -2.48 3.91
N SER A 189 10.23 -2.87 4.63
CA SER A 189 11.47 -2.10 4.75
C SER A 189 12.11 -1.85 3.37
N ILE A 190 12.17 -2.89 2.54
CA ILE A 190 12.77 -2.82 1.20
C ILE A 190 11.90 -2.01 0.24
N TYR A 191 10.58 -2.19 0.27
CA TYR A 191 9.64 -1.39 -0.50
C TYR A 191 9.82 0.11 -0.22
N ARG A 192 9.87 0.51 1.06
CA ARG A 192 10.09 1.92 1.44
C ARG A 192 11.42 2.47 0.91
N LYS A 193 12.52 1.71 1.03
CA LYS A 193 13.83 2.09 0.48
C LYS A 193 13.77 2.28 -1.04
N ILE A 194 13.10 1.39 -1.78
CA ILE A 194 12.93 1.53 -3.22
C ILE A 194 12.13 2.80 -3.54
N LYS A 195 11.00 3.04 -2.86
CA LYS A 195 10.19 4.26 -3.05
C LYS A 195 10.99 5.54 -2.74
N GLU A 196 11.83 5.53 -1.71
CA GLU A 196 12.72 6.64 -1.36
C GLU A 196 13.79 6.90 -2.43
N MET A 197 14.43 5.85 -2.96
CA MET A 197 15.40 5.95 -4.05
C MET A 197 14.76 6.56 -5.31
N LEU A 198 13.57 6.09 -5.69
CA LEU A 198 12.84 6.58 -6.86
C LEU A 198 12.45 8.06 -6.74
N LYS A 199 12.06 8.52 -5.53
CA LYS A 199 11.79 9.93 -5.26
C LYS A 199 13.01 10.82 -5.45
N GLN A 200 14.22 10.33 -5.15
CA GLN A 200 15.47 11.08 -5.27
C GLN A 200 15.96 11.14 -6.72
N ASP A 201 15.81 10.05 -7.46
CA ASP A 201 16.31 9.94 -8.84
C ASP A 201 15.41 10.64 -9.88
N GLY A 202 14.19 11.06 -9.49
CA GLY A 202 13.24 11.73 -10.39
C GLY A 202 12.77 10.85 -11.56
N THR A 203 12.90 9.54 -11.42
CA THR A 203 12.54 8.55 -12.44
C THR A 203 11.01 8.38 -12.54
N ILE A 204 10.53 8.12 -13.76
CA ILE A 204 9.10 7.90 -14.04
C ILE A 204 8.67 6.46 -13.65
N GLU A 205 9.62 5.53 -13.63
CA GLU A 205 9.35 4.15 -13.23
C GLU A 205 9.04 4.07 -11.73
N ASP A 206 7.81 3.68 -11.42
CA ASP A 206 7.34 3.49 -10.05
C ASP A 206 7.25 1.98 -9.73
N PHE A 207 7.41 1.65 -8.46
CA PHE A 207 7.31 0.28 -7.94
C PHE A 207 6.10 0.18 -7.04
N GLU A 208 5.23 -0.80 -7.29
CA GLU A 208 4.08 -1.07 -6.43
C GLU A 208 3.96 -2.55 -6.09
N ILE A 209 3.42 -2.85 -4.91
CA ILE A 209 3.12 -4.23 -4.49
C ILE A 209 1.60 -4.40 -4.40
N ILE A 210 1.11 -5.58 -4.80
CA ILE A 210 -0.29 -5.96 -4.65
C ILE A 210 -0.33 -7.25 -3.86
N LEU A 211 -0.95 -7.22 -2.69
CA LEU A 211 -1.25 -8.41 -1.90
C LEU A 211 -2.31 -9.24 -2.64
N VAL A 212 -1.95 -10.49 -2.90
CA VAL A 212 -2.86 -11.55 -3.36
C VAL A 212 -3.07 -12.47 -2.17
N SER A 213 -4.06 -12.14 -1.35
CA SER A 213 -4.27 -12.80 -0.05
C SER A 213 -4.73 -14.26 -0.22
N SER A 214 -4.21 -15.12 0.65
CA SER A 214 -4.67 -16.51 0.86
C SER A 214 -5.33 -16.70 2.23
N ASP A 215 -5.75 -15.61 2.89
CA ASP A 215 -6.47 -15.62 4.16
C ASP A 215 -7.81 -16.36 4.04
N HIS A 216 -8.33 -16.87 5.15
CA HIS A 216 -9.52 -17.70 5.14
C HIS A 216 -10.81 -16.89 5.27
N ASP A 217 -10.73 -15.71 5.86
CA ASP A 217 -11.84 -14.80 6.04
C ASP A 217 -11.40 -13.32 5.96
N GLN A 218 -12.41 -12.44 5.89
CA GLN A 218 -12.23 -11.01 5.79
C GLN A 218 -11.49 -10.42 7.01
N VAL A 219 -11.71 -10.96 8.20
CA VAL A 219 -11.11 -10.43 9.45
C VAL A 219 -9.62 -10.70 9.48
N GLU A 220 -9.20 -11.90 9.10
CA GLU A 220 -7.79 -12.25 8.94
C GLU A 220 -7.11 -11.37 7.87
N PHE A 221 -7.78 -11.23 6.72
CA PHE A 221 -7.30 -10.37 5.64
C PHE A 221 -7.11 -8.92 6.11
N ASP A 222 -8.13 -8.31 6.71
CA ASP A 222 -8.07 -6.91 7.16
C ASP A 222 -6.98 -6.71 8.21
N SER A 223 -6.87 -7.64 9.17
CA SER A 223 -5.85 -7.61 10.22
C SER A 223 -4.45 -7.62 9.63
N TYR A 224 -4.17 -8.52 8.68
CA TYR A 224 -2.86 -8.64 8.07
C TYR A 224 -2.55 -7.53 7.08
N PHE A 225 -3.50 -7.20 6.21
CA PHE A 225 -3.37 -6.14 5.21
C PHE A 225 -3.14 -4.77 5.84
N SER A 226 -3.77 -4.47 6.99
CA SER A 226 -3.57 -3.20 7.72
C SER A 226 -2.12 -2.91 8.11
N THR A 227 -1.25 -3.93 8.11
CA THR A 227 0.18 -3.76 8.41
C THR A 227 1.01 -3.33 7.19
N MET A 228 0.43 -3.37 5.99
CA MET A 228 1.14 -3.22 4.72
C MET A 228 0.93 -1.84 4.09
N PRO A 229 1.97 -1.22 3.51
CA PRO A 229 1.88 0.13 2.92
C PRO A 229 1.46 0.12 1.43
N TRP A 230 0.96 -0.99 0.91
CA TRP A 230 0.73 -1.23 -0.52
C TRP A 230 -0.69 -1.72 -0.80
N LEU A 231 -1.03 -2.00 -2.06
CA LEU A 231 -2.40 -2.36 -2.48
C LEU A 231 -2.72 -3.85 -2.23
N ALA A 232 -4.00 -4.21 -2.31
CA ALA A 232 -4.44 -5.61 -2.30
C ALA A 232 -5.55 -5.82 -3.33
N LEU A 233 -5.67 -7.06 -3.83
CA LEU A 233 -6.94 -7.48 -4.41
C LEU A 233 -7.99 -7.59 -3.31
N PRO A 234 -9.26 -7.20 -3.57
CA PRO A 234 -10.34 -7.40 -2.62
C PRO A 234 -10.42 -8.86 -2.16
N PHE A 235 -10.71 -9.07 -0.88
CA PHE A 235 -10.87 -10.42 -0.35
C PHE A 235 -11.99 -11.16 -1.11
N GLY A 236 -11.71 -12.41 -1.47
CA GLY A 236 -12.64 -13.24 -2.25
C GLY A 236 -12.71 -12.93 -3.75
N ASP A 237 -11.95 -11.96 -4.27
CA ASP A 237 -11.91 -11.66 -5.71
C ASP A 237 -11.53 -12.92 -6.53
N PRO A 238 -12.30 -13.31 -7.56
CA PRO A 238 -11.99 -14.47 -8.41
C PRO A 238 -10.59 -14.44 -9.05
N ALA A 239 -10.04 -13.25 -9.28
CA ALA A 239 -8.69 -13.05 -9.81
C ALA A 239 -7.62 -13.65 -8.88
N ILE A 240 -7.84 -13.70 -7.56
CA ILE A 240 -6.93 -14.35 -6.62
C ILE A 240 -6.68 -15.80 -7.02
N LYS A 241 -7.76 -16.58 -7.24
CA LYS A 241 -7.66 -17.99 -7.65
C LYS A 241 -7.04 -18.14 -9.04
N TYR A 242 -7.36 -17.22 -9.97
CA TYR A 242 -6.78 -17.22 -11.30
C TYR A 242 -5.27 -16.98 -11.26
N LEU A 243 -4.80 -15.96 -10.53
CA LEU A 243 -3.38 -15.60 -10.43
C LEU A 243 -2.57 -16.69 -9.73
N THR A 244 -3.08 -17.25 -8.63
CA THR A 244 -2.44 -18.37 -7.92
C THR A 244 -2.22 -19.56 -8.85
N LYS A 245 -3.20 -19.88 -9.71
CA LYS A 245 -3.09 -20.94 -10.71
C LYS A 245 -2.18 -20.55 -11.88
N TYR A 246 -2.29 -19.32 -12.38
CA TYR A 246 -1.53 -18.83 -13.53
C TYR A 246 -0.03 -18.85 -13.27
N PHE A 247 0.40 -18.44 -12.07
CA PHE A 247 1.80 -18.44 -11.65
C PHE A 247 2.22 -19.73 -10.93
N ASP A 248 1.38 -20.78 -10.95
CA ASP A 248 1.64 -22.07 -10.27
C ASP A 248 2.18 -21.88 -8.84
N VAL A 249 1.52 -21.01 -8.05
CA VAL A 249 1.96 -20.70 -6.69
C VAL A 249 1.63 -21.88 -5.78
N ARG A 250 2.63 -22.74 -5.55
CA ARG A 250 2.50 -23.96 -4.72
C ARG A 250 2.73 -23.73 -3.23
N GLY A 251 3.27 -22.58 -2.85
CA GLY A 251 3.59 -22.25 -1.47
C GLY A 251 3.68 -20.75 -1.25
N ILE A 252 3.32 -20.33 -0.05
CA ILE A 252 3.40 -18.94 0.40
C ILE A 252 4.40 -18.80 1.57
N PRO A 253 5.05 -17.63 1.74
CA PRO A 253 4.92 -16.44 0.90
C PRO A 253 5.67 -16.59 -0.43
N SER A 254 5.09 -16.03 -1.50
CA SER A 254 5.69 -15.92 -2.83
C SER A 254 5.57 -14.48 -3.34
N LEU A 255 6.52 -14.06 -4.17
CA LEU A 255 6.53 -12.72 -4.76
C LEU A 255 6.90 -12.84 -6.23
N VAL A 256 5.95 -12.54 -7.12
CA VAL A 256 6.13 -12.50 -8.57
C VAL A 256 6.31 -11.05 -8.99
N ILE A 257 7.33 -10.77 -9.79
CA ILE A 257 7.60 -9.43 -10.31
C ILE A 257 7.18 -9.35 -11.77
N LEU A 258 6.34 -8.36 -12.07
CA LEU A 258 5.93 -7.96 -13.40
C LEU A 258 6.63 -6.64 -13.77
N GLY A 259 7.10 -6.54 -15.00
CA GLY A 259 7.70 -5.32 -15.52
C GLY A 259 6.66 -4.28 -15.93
N PRO A 260 7.11 -3.05 -16.29
CA PRO A 260 6.25 -1.98 -16.80
C PRO A 260 5.37 -2.35 -17.99
N ASP A 261 5.79 -3.34 -18.79
CA ASP A 261 5.04 -3.85 -19.95
C ASP A 261 4.01 -4.95 -19.57
N GLY A 262 3.85 -5.23 -18.28
CA GLY A 262 2.96 -6.25 -17.73
C GLY A 262 3.48 -7.68 -17.87
N LYS A 263 4.68 -7.89 -18.43
CA LYS A 263 5.25 -9.23 -18.55
C LYS A 263 5.93 -9.65 -17.27
N THR A 264 5.93 -10.96 -17.03
CA THR A 264 6.65 -11.56 -15.90
C THR A 264 8.15 -11.37 -16.08
N VAL A 265 8.76 -10.66 -15.13
CA VAL A 265 10.20 -10.49 -15.03
C VAL A 265 10.80 -11.66 -14.25
N THR A 266 10.19 -12.04 -13.14
CA THR A 266 10.60 -13.21 -12.36
C THR A 266 9.50 -13.70 -11.42
N GLU A 267 9.37 -15.01 -11.24
CA GLU A 267 8.53 -15.62 -10.22
C GLU A 267 9.28 -15.85 -8.89
N GLN A 268 10.59 -15.55 -8.87
CA GLN A 268 11.48 -15.76 -7.73
C GLN A 268 11.79 -14.44 -6.99
N GLY A 269 10.86 -13.48 -7.00
CA GLY A 269 11.05 -12.16 -6.41
C GLY A 269 11.42 -12.21 -4.93
N ARG A 270 10.84 -13.15 -4.15
CA ARG A 270 11.18 -13.35 -2.74
C ARG A 270 12.67 -13.67 -2.55
N ASN A 271 13.24 -14.49 -3.43
CA ASN A 271 14.66 -14.87 -3.36
C ASN A 271 15.54 -13.66 -3.65
N LEU A 272 15.19 -12.86 -4.67
CA LEU A 272 15.93 -11.65 -5.02
C LEU A 272 15.91 -10.63 -3.87
N ILE A 273 14.75 -10.45 -3.21
CA ILE A 273 14.60 -9.60 -2.03
C ILE A 273 15.48 -10.10 -0.89
N ASN A 274 15.55 -11.41 -0.65
CA ASN A 274 16.36 -11.99 0.42
C ASN A 274 17.87 -11.89 0.17
N LEU A 275 18.30 -12.07 -1.09
CA LEU A 275 19.70 -12.03 -1.48
C LEU A 275 20.21 -10.60 -1.64
N TYR A 276 19.51 -9.80 -2.45
CA TYR A 276 20.01 -8.51 -2.92
C TYR A 276 19.28 -7.31 -2.32
N GLN A 277 18.22 -7.52 -1.53
CA GLN A 277 17.45 -6.46 -0.88
C GLN A 277 16.95 -5.40 -1.90
N GLN A 278 17.03 -4.10 -1.57
CA GLN A 278 16.64 -3.03 -2.49
C GLN A 278 17.50 -2.98 -3.76
N ASN A 279 18.73 -3.52 -3.73
CA ASN A 279 19.61 -3.54 -4.90
C ASN A 279 19.08 -4.44 -6.01
N ALA A 280 18.16 -5.35 -5.69
CA ALA A 280 17.48 -6.19 -6.67
C ALA A 280 16.70 -5.36 -7.71
N TYR A 281 16.16 -4.20 -7.33
CA TYR A 281 15.44 -3.30 -8.24
C TYR A 281 16.33 -2.87 -9.41
N PRO A 282 15.82 -2.80 -10.66
CA PRO A 282 14.43 -3.01 -11.12
C PRO A 282 14.07 -4.48 -11.42
N PHE A 283 14.77 -5.44 -10.81
CA PHE A 283 14.57 -6.89 -10.96
C PHE A 283 14.80 -7.43 -12.38
N THR A 284 15.27 -6.59 -13.30
CA THR A 284 15.53 -6.99 -14.69
C THR A 284 16.60 -8.07 -14.74
N LYS A 285 16.51 -8.93 -15.76
CA LYS A 285 17.50 -10.00 -15.96
C LYS A 285 18.93 -9.48 -15.98
N ALA A 286 19.20 -8.36 -16.67
CA ALA A 286 20.51 -7.74 -16.71
C ALA A 286 21.00 -7.25 -15.33
N ARG A 287 20.10 -6.70 -14.50
CA ARG A 287 20.43 -6.29 -13.13
C ARG A 287 20.76 -7.49 -12.25
N VAL A 288 19.96 -8.56 -12.34
CA VAL A 288 20.18 -9.79 -11.58
C VAL A 288 21.50 -10.45 -11.99
N GLU A 289 21.80 -10.56 -13.29
CA GLU A 289 23.07 -11.10 -13.79
C GLU A 289 24.29 -10.29 -13.31
N LEU A 290 24.15 -8.97 -13.20
CA LEU A 290 25.20 -8.11 -12.64
C LEU A 290 25.44 -8.42 -11.15
N LEU A 291 24.37 -8.55 -10.37
CA LEU A 291 24.44 -8.85 -8.94
C LEU A 291 25.00 -10.25 -8.68
N GLU A 292 24.60 -11.23 -9.49
CA GLU A 292 25.15 -12.59 -9.44
C GLU A 292 26.66 -12.58 -9.69
N LYS A 293 27.13 -11.87 -10.74
CA LYS A 293 28.57 -11.71 -11.00
C LYS A 293 29.33 -11.03 -9.86
N GLN A 294 28.74 -9.99 -9.25
CA GLN A 294 29.35 -9.34 -8.09
C GLN A 294 29.48 -10.30 -6.91
N MET A 295 28.44 -11.07 -6.64
CA MET A 295 28.44 -12.09 -5.58
C MET A 295 29.46 -13.19 -5.86
N ASP A 296 29.63 -13.63 -7.10
CA ASP A 296 30.65 -14.62 -7.50
C ASP A 296 32.07 -14.09 -7.30
N GLU A 297 32.32 -12.82 -7.63
CA GLU A 297 33.63 -12.18 -7.38
C GLU A 297 33.90 -12.01 -5.88
N GLU A 298 32.90 -11.63 -5.09
CA GLU A 298 33.01 -11.55 -3.63
C GLU A 298 33.28 -12.93 -3.01
N ALA A 299 32.61 -13.97 -3.51
CA ALA A 299 32.75 -15.34 -3.00
C ALA A 299 34.15 -15.92 -3.15
N LYS A 300 34.96 -15.43 -4.11
CA LYS A 300 36.38 -15.81 -4.23
C LYS A 300 37.22 -15.43 -3.01
N ASN A 301 36.74 -14.47 -2.20
CA ASN A 301 37.42 -14.06 -0.97
C ASN A 301 36.94 -14.83 0.27
N PHE A 302 35.93 -15.69 0.13
CA PHE A 302 35.47 -16.53 1.24
C PHE A 302 36.36 -17.76 1.40
N PRO A 303 36.62 -18.20 2.64
CA PRO A 303 37.26 -19.48 2.90
C PRO A 303 36.50 -20.64 2.26
N ALA A 304 37.23 -21.64 1.75
CA ALA A 304 36.62 -22.85 1.18
C ALA A 304 35.84 -23.67 2.23
N SER A 305 36.19 -23.53 3.50
CA SER A 305 35.50 -24.14 4.63
C SER A 305 35.61 -23.28 5.89
N GLU A 306 34.61 -23.40 6.77
CA GLU A 306 34.53 -22.67 8.03
C GLU A 306 33.80 -23.46 9.14
N PHE A 307 34.14 -23.19 10.40
CA PHE A 307 33.39 -23.71 11.55
C PHE A 307 32.38 -22.67 12.04
N HIS A 308 31.10 -23.03 12.05
CA HIS A 308 30.03 -22.15 12.53
C HIS A 308 29.70 -22.40 14.01
N SER A 309 29.56 -21.34 14.82
CA SER A 309 29.28 -21.46 16.26
C SER A 309 28.01 -22.27 16.61
N GLY A 310 27.00 -22.23 15.74
CA GLY A 310 25.73 -22.97 15.88
C GLY A 310 25.76 -24.41 15.37
N HIS A 311 26.90 -24.89 14.87
CA HIS A 311 27.02 -26.23 14.28
C HIS A 311 28.35 -26.92 14.67
N ARG A 312 28.37 -28.26 14.67
CA ARG A 312 29.54 -29.01 15.18
C ARG A 312 30.52 -29.43 14.08
N HIS A 313 30.04 -29.69 12.87
CA HIS A 313 30.88 -30.08 11.75
C HIS A 313 31.42 -28.85 11.02
N GLU A 314 32.53 -29.05 10.31
CA GLU A 314 33.04 -28.08 9.35
C GLU A 314 32.02 -27.91 8.20
N LEU A 315 31.82 -26.68 7.77
CA LEU A 315 30.94 -26.34 6.66
C LEU A 315 31.80 -26.04 5.43
N THR A 316 31.42 -26.58 4.27
CA THR A 316 32.07 -26.31 3.00
C THR A 316 31.31 -25.22 2.25
N LEU A 317 32.05 -24.27 1.68
CA LEU A 317 31.46 -23.26 0.79
C LEU A 317 31.03 -23.93 -0.51
N VAL A 318 29.74 -23.85 -0.83
CA VAL A 318 29.12 -24.36 -2.04
C VAL A 318 28.52 -23.23 -2.85
N SER A 319 28.56 -23.37 -4.18
CA SER A 319 27.89 -22.49 -5.13
C SER A 319 26.58 -23.14 -5.59
N ARG A 320 25.82 -22.42 -6.43
CA ARG A 320 24.60 -22.95 -7.04
C ARG A 320 24.82 -24.29 -7.77
N GLU A 321 25.99 -24.48 -8.37
CA GLU A 321 26.32 -25.66 -9.17
C GLU A 321 26.83 -26.84 -8.31
N SER A 322 27.38 -26.56 -7.13
CA SER A 322 28.01 -27.56 -6.26
C SER A 322 27.24 -27.92 -4.99
N GLY A 323 26.06 -27.33 -4.77
CA GLY A 323 25.18 -27.71 -3.65
C GLY A 323 24.28 -26.59 -3.11
N GLY A 324 24.57 -25.34 -3.42
CA GLY A 324 23.83 -24.14 -2.97
C GLY A 324 22.56 -23.86 -3.77
N GLY A 325 21.67 -24.85 -3.87
CA GLY A 325 20.30 -24.66 -4.37
C GLY A 325 19.46 -23.76 -3.45
N PRO A 326 18.13 -23.72 -3.60
CA PRO A 326 17.28 -23.08 -2.60
C PRO A 326 17.41 -23.77 -1.24
N PHE A 327 17.73 -23.03 -0.19
CA PHE A 327 17.85 -23.54 1.19
C PHE A 327 17.20 -22.61 2.20
N ILE A 328 16.91 -23.13 3.41
CA ILE A 328 16.55 -22.31 4.57
C ILE A 328 17.77 -22.23 5.47
N CYS A 329 18.27 -21.01 5.69
CA CYS A 329 19.43 -20.79 6.53
C CYS A 329 19.13 -21.20 7.97
N CYS A 330 19.89 -22.15 8.50
CA CYS A 330 19.71 -22.70 9.84
C CYS A 330 20.06 -21.69 10.97
N ASP A 331 20.64 -20.54 10.62
CA ASP A 331 20.99 -19.49 11.57
C ASP A 331 19.90 -18.42 11.70
N CYS A 332 19.42 -17.90 10.57
CA CYS A 332 18.47 -16.78 10.54
C CYS A 332 17.06 -17.17 10.09
N ASP A 333 16.82 -18.45 9.78
CA ASP A 333 15.52 -18.99 9.33
C ASP A 333 14.98 -18.31 8.05
N GLU A 334 15.90 -17.80 7.23
CA GLU A 334 15.59 -17.08 6.00
C GLU A 334 16.03 -17.89 4.77
N GLN A 335 15.23 -17.79 3.72
CA GLN A 335 15.52 -18.46 2.46
C GLN A 335 16.78 -17.88 1.82
N GLY A 336 17.69 -18.76 1.41
CA GLY A 336 18.88 -18.47 0.61
C GLY A 336 18.90 -19.25 -0.71
N ALA A 337 19.78 -18.83 -1.62
CA ALA A 337 20.12 -19.56 -2.83
C ALA A 337 21.49 -19.07 -3.35
N GLY A 338 22.20 -19.90 -4.10
CA GLY A 338 23.51 -19.55 -4.68
C GLY A 338 24.65 -19.94 -3.76
N TRP A 339 25.34 -18.97 -3.17
CA TRP A 339 26.46 -19.24 -2.26
C TRP A 339 25.96 -19.58 -0.85
N ALA A 340 26.44 -20.68 -0.29
CA ALA A 340 26.09 -21.17 1.05
C ALA A 340 27.27 -21.90 1.69
N TYR A 341 27.30 -21.94 3.02
CA TYR A 341 28.13 -22.90 3.74
C TYR A 341 27.27 -24.09 4.14
N GLN A 342 27.63 -25.28 3.63
CA GLN A 342 26.88 -26.51 3.79
C GLN A 342 27.70 -27.57 4.54
N CYS A 343 27.09 -28.24 5.52
CA CYS A 343 27.62 -29.45 6.11
C CYS A 343 27.21 -30.67 5.28
N ILE A 344 28.18 -31.30 4.60
CA ILE A 344 27.94 -32.51 3.79
C ILE A 344 27.39 -33.67 4.65
N GLN A 345 27.74 -33.72 5.93
CA GLN A 345 27.38 -34.84 6.81
C GLN A 345 25.91 -34.82 7.24
N CYS A 346 25.29 -33.64 7.37
CA CYS A 346 23.95 -33.53 7.95
C CYS A 346 23.03 -32.52 7.26
N GLY A 347 23.48 -31.85 6.20
CA GLY A 347 22.67 -30.88 5.45
C GLY A 347 22.45 -29.54 6.16
N TYR A 348 23.26 -29.21 7.17
CA TYR A 348 23.20 -27.90 7.82
C TYR A 348 23.68 -26.81 6.85
N GLU A 349 22.85 -25.81 6.58
CA GLU A 349 23.12 -24.77 5.58
C GLU A 349 22.94 -23.37 6.16
N VAL A 350 23.91 -22.49 5.90
CA VAL A 350 23.82 -21.07 6.30
C VAL A 350 24.28 -20.14 5.19
N HIS A 351 23.74 -18.92 5.17
CA HIS A 351 24.25 -17.86 4.29
C HIS A 351 25.72 -17.55 4.64
N PRO A 352 26.54 -17.14 3.66
CA PRO A 352 27.91 -16.68 3.93
C PRO A 352 27.99 -15.61 5.02
N LYS A 353 27.06 -14.65 5.01
CA LYS A 353 26.96 -13.59 6.03
C LYS A 353 26.50 -14.06 7.42
N CYS A 354 25.94 -15.27 7.53
CA CYS A 354 25.47 -15.85 8.78
C CYS A 354 26.54 -16.73 9.47
N VAL A 355 27.71 -16.89 8.85
CA VAL A 355 28.81 -17.63 9.47
C VAL A 355 29.40 -16.83 10.63
N ARG A 356 29.32 -17.40 11.83
CA ARG A 356 30.06 -16.95 13.03
C ARG A 356 31.21 -17.90 13.26
N ALA A 357 32.36 -17.58 12.69
CA ALA A 357 33.55 -18.41 12.73
C ALA A 357 33.99 -18.71 14.17
N VAL A 358 34.34 -19.97 14.45
CA VAL A 358 34.92 -20.39 15.73
C VAL A 358 36.26 -21.09 15.49
N ASN A 359 37.30 -20.69 16.22
CA ASN A 359 38.58 -21.37 16.18
C ASN A 359 38.47 -22.72 16.91
N ARG A 360 38.23 -23.79 16.14
CA ARG A 360 38.52 -25.15 16.59
C ARG A 360 39.86 -25.53 15.97
N GLY A 361 40.90 -25.63 16.80
CA GLY A 361 42.16 -26.24 16.38
C GLY A 361 41.90 -27.66 15.86
N PRO A 362 42.82 -28.25 15.08
CA PRO A 362 42.62 -29.59 14.51
C PRO A 362 42.26 -30.57 15.63
N MET A 363 41.12 -31.24 15.50
CA MET A 363 40.73 -32.32 16.42
C MET A 363 41.80 -33.41 16.30
N ILE A 364 42.56 -33.60 17.36
CA ILE A 364 43.38 -34.80 17.53
C ILE A 364 42.41 -35.87 18.01
N ASP A 365 42.12 -36.86 17.16
CA ASP A 365 41.34 -38.03 17.52
C ASP A 365 41.96 -38.72 18.75
N MET A 366 41.18 -38.90 19.82
CA MET A 366 41.46 -39.82 20.92
C MET A 366 40.25 -40.71 21.18
#